data_AF-A0A8S9P5Z8-F1
#
_entry.id   AF-A0A8S9P5Z8-F1
#
_cell.length_a   1.000
_cell.length_b   1.000
_cell.length_c   1.000
_cell.angle_alpha   90.00
_cell.angle_beta   90.00
_cell.angle_gamma   90.00
#
_symmetry.space_group_name_H-M   'P 1'
#
loop_
_entity.id
_entity.type
_entity.pdbx_description
1 polymer ?
#
loop_
_entity_poly.entity_id
_entity_poly.type
_entity_poly.pdbx_seq_one_letter_code
_entity_poly.pdbx_strand_id
1 'polypeptide(L)' 'MVLSLLTGLEPKQQRLLFKGKEREDDEYLHMVGVGEKDKVLLLEDPAFKEKKLLDRNNISASCLIIV' A
#
# COMPACT_ATOMS: atom_id res chain seq x y z
N MET A 1 -10.39 6.16 0.41
CA MET A 1 -11.27 5.26 1.19
C MET A 1 -11.45 3.87 0.58
N VAL A 2 -11.42 3.70 -0.75
CA VAL A 2 -11.66 2.37 -1.39
C VAL A 2 -10.67 1.29 -0.91
N LEU A 3 -9.37 1.62 -0.87
CA LEU A 3 -8.34 0.65 -0.47
C LEU A 3 -8.42 0.28 1.01
N SER A 4 -8.77 1.23 1.88
CA SER A 4 -8.91 0.99 3.32
C SER A 4 -9.98 -0.04 3.65
N LEU A 5 -11.05 -0.11 2.87
CA LEU A 5 -12.10 -1.12 3.02
C LEU A 5 -11.62 -2.52 2.62
N LEU A 6 -10.76 -2.61 1.61
CA LEU A 6 -10.24 -3.87 1.09
C LEU A 6 -9.11 -4.43 1.95
N THR A 7 -8.24 -3.57 2.46
CA THR A 7 -7.04 -3.98 3.19
C THR A 7 -7.16 -3.84 4.70
N GLY A 8 -8.19 -3.13 5.19
CA GLY A 8 -8.36 -2.82 6.60
C GLY A 8 -7.30 -1.85 7.16
N LEU A 9 -6.56 -1.15 6.29
CA LEU A 9 -5.53 -0.18 6.67
C LEU A 9 -6.05 1.25 6.49
N GLU A 10 -5.75 2.14 7.42
CA GLU A 10 -6.04 3.56 7.21
C GLU A 10 -5.18 4.14 6.09
N PRO A 11 -5.65 5.18 5.35
CA PRO A 11 -4.88 5.78 4.26
C PRO A 11 -3.46 6.21 4.66
N LYS A 12 -3.30 6.72 5.89
CA LYS A 12 -2.00 7.15 6.41
C LYS A 12 -1.02 6.00 6.64
N GLN A 13 -1.53 4.77 6.75
CA GLN A 13 -0.75 3.56 6.94
C GLN A 13 -0.46 2.85 5.61
N GLN A 14 -0.94 3.39 4.49
CA GLN A 14 -0.87 2.79 3.16
C GLN A 14 0.23 3.47 2.33
N ARG A 15 1.16 2.69 1.79
CA ARG A 15 2.21 3.15 0.85
C ARG A 15 2.01 2.46 -0.49
N LEU A 16 1.72 3.23 -1.53
CA LEU A 16 1.53 2.71 -2.88
C LEU A 16 2.86 2.72 -3.64
N LEU A 17 3.20 1.60 -4.27
CA LEU A 17 4.36 1.46 -5.13
C LEU A 17 3.93 1.07 -6.54
N PHE A 18 4.36 1.84 -7.53
CA PHE A 18 4.18 1.52 -8.93
C PHE A 18 5.52 1.60 -9.67
N LYS A 19 5.86 0.53 -10.41
CA LYS A 19 7.16 0.38 -11.09
C LYS A 19 8.36 0.61 -10.16
N GLY A 20 8.27 0.14 -8.92
CA GLY A 20 9.34 0.26 -7.92
C GLY A 20 9.50 1.67 -7.32
N LYS A 21 8.63 2.62 -7.66
CA LYS A 21 8.58 3.94 -7.04
C LYS A 21 7.38 4.07 -6.13
N GLU A 22 7.62 4.59 -4.93
CA GLU A 22 6.56 5.02 -4.04
C GLU A 22 5.81 6.21 -4.62
N ARG A 23 4.51 6.26 -4.36
CA ARG A 23 3.58 7.26 -4.89
C ARG A 23 2.78 7.84 -3.74
N GLU A 24 2.65 9.16 -3.77
CA GLU A 24 1.87 9.92 -2.79
C GLU A 24 0.41 10.06 -3.26
N ASP A 25 -0.48 10.42 -2.32
CA ASP A 25 -1.92 10.57 -2.59
C ASP A 25 -2.23 11.66 -3.64
N ASP A 26 -1.34 12.63 -3.82
CA ASP A 26 -1.49 13.74 -4.77
C ASP A 26 -1.14 13.35 -6.22
N GLU A 27 -0.63 12.13 -6.45
CA GLU A 27 -0.27 11.64 -7.78
C GLU A 27 -1.43 10.87 -8.44
N TYR A 28 -1.99 11.42 -9.52
CA TYR A 28 -3.00 10.72 -10.30
C TYR A 28 -2.42 9.57 -11.13
N LEU A 29 -3.11 8.42 -11.11
CA LEU A 29 -2.75 7.19 -11.83
C LEU A 29 -2.43 7.41 -13.32
N HIS A 30 -3.18 8.28 -14.01
CA HIS A 30 -2.96 8.58 -15.43
C HIS A 30 -1.66 9.35 -15.70
N MET A 31 -1.21 10.19 -14.77
CA MET A 31 0.08 10.90 -14.88
C MET A 31 1.26 9.96 -14.59
N VAL A 32 1.03 8.99 -13.71
CA VAL A 32 1.99 7.94 -13.36
C VAL A 32 2.08 6.87 -14.47
N GLY A 33 1.13 6.87 -15.41
CA GLY A 33 1.08 5.93 -16.54
C GLY A 33 0.62 4.53 -16.12
N VAL A 34 -0.27 4.45 -15.13
CA VAL A 34 -0.96 3.21 -14.75
C VAL A 34 -2.04 2.95 -15.79
N GLY A 35 -1.86 1.89 -16.57
CA GLY A 35 -2.82 1.43 -17.56
C GLY A 35 -3.82 0.42 -16.99
N GLU A 36 -4.78 0.06 -17.82
CA GLU A 36 -5.70 -1.04 -17.52
C GLU A 36 -4.89 -2.36 -17.46
N LYS A 37 -4.94 -3.07 -16.32
CA LYS A 37 -4.18 -4.30 -15.98
C LYS A 37 -2.77 -4.09 -15.39
N ASP A 38 -2.34 -2.84 -15.24
CA ASP A 38 -1.10 -2.60 -14.52
C ASP A 38 -1.26 -2.93 -13.03
N LYS A 39 -0.20 -3.49 -12.45
CA LYS A 39 -0.18 -3.89 -11.04
C LYS A 39 0.43 -2.78 -10.20
N VAL A 40 -0.30 -2.33 -9.20
CA VAL A 40 0.16 -1.40 -8.15
C VAL A 40 0.35 -2.21 -6.87
N LEU A 41 1.46 -2.01 -6.17
CA LEU A 41 1.74 -2.67 -4.91
C LEU A 41 1.30 -1.76 -3.76
N LEU A 42 0.63 -2.30 -2.76
CA LEU A 42 0.34 -1.64 -1.50
C LEU A 42 1.19 -2.25 -0.39
N LEU A 43 1.91 -1.40 0.32
CA LEU A 43 2.66 -1.76 1.52
C LEU A 43 2.04 -1.06 2.73
N GLU A 44 2.10 -1.75 3.87
CA GLU A 44 1.80 -1.13 5.17
C GLU A 44 3.02 -0.35 5.65
N ASP A 45 2.82 0.90 6.08
CA ASP A 45 3.89 1.70 6.63
C ASP A 45 4.33 1.17 8.02
N PRO A 46 5.59 0.72 8.18
CA PRO A 46 6.09 0.21 9.45
C PRO A 46 6.11 1.26 10.57
N ALA A 47 6.11 2.56 10.27
CA ALA A 47 6.04 3.61 11.29
C ALA A 47 4.71 3.58 12.07
N PHE A 48 3.65 3.01 11.49
CA PHE A 48 2.35 2.88 12.14
C PHE A 48 2.13 1.51 12.81
N LYS A 49 3.11 0.60 12.76
CA LYS A 49 3.04 -0.74 13.38
C LYS A 49 3.24 -0.76 14.89
N GLU A 50 3.40 0.37 15.55
CA GLU A 50 3.73 0.45 16.99
C GLU A 50 2.59 0.07 17.96
N LYS A 51 1.48 -0.53 17.52
CA LYS A 51 0.42 -1.00 18.43
C LYS A 51 0.04 -2.47 18.33
N LYS A 52 0.74 -3.30 17.55
CA LYS A 52 0.35 -4.72 17.43
C LYS A 52 1.46 -5.71 17.12
N LEU A 53 2.59 -5.66 17.82
CA LEU A 53 3.65 -6.67 17.67
C LEU A 53 4.12 -7.23 19.02
N LEU A 54 3.42 -8.27 19.48
CA LEU A 54 4.03 -9.33 20.29
C LEU A 54 3.92 -10.71 19.65
N ASP A 55 3.43 -10.85 18.41
CA ASP A 55 3.12 -12.20 17.90
C ASP A 55 3.25 -12.43 16.39
N ARG A 56 4.23 -11.81 15.72
CA ARG A 56 4.56 -12.19 14.33
C ARG A 56 6.05 -12.08 14.02
N ASN A 57 6.82 -13.06 14.48
CA ASN A 57 8.02 -13.50 13.79
C ASN A 57 7.58 -14.14 12.46
N ASN A 58 7.44 -13.31 11.41
CA ASN A 58 7.46 -13.70 10.00
C ASN A 58 7.30 -12.41 9.18
N ILE A 59 7.99 -12.33 8.06
CA ILE A 59 7.97 -11.21 7.10
C ILE A 59 6.51 -10.90 6.71
N SER A 60 5.85 -10.01 7.43
CA SER A 60 4.48 -9.56 7.16
C SER A 60 4.55 -8.08 6.80
N ALA A 61 5.30 -7.77 5.74
CA ALA A 61 4.85 -6.69 4.87
C ALA A 61 3.64 -7.28 4.14
N SER A 62 2.43 -6.92 4.56
CA SER A 62 1.21 -7.31 3.86
C SER A 62 1.23 -6.59 2.50
N CYS A 63 2.00 -7.12 1.56
CA CYS A 63 2.18 -6.59 0.22
C CYS A 63 0.98 -7.06 -0.60
N LEU A 64 -0.01 -6.19 -0.78
CA LEU A 64 -1.16 -6.50 -1.62
C LEU A 64 -0.91 -5.96 -3.03
N ILE A 65 -1.20 -6.78 -4.04
CA ILE A 65 -1.24 -6.34 -5.43
C ILE A 65 -2.65 -5.79 -5.68
N ILE A 66 -2.74 -4.50 -5.95
CA ILE A 66 -3.93 -3.80 -6.42
C ILE A 66 -3.83 -3.69 -7.95
N VAL A 67 -4.92 -3.95 -8.65
CA VAL A 67 -5.02 -3.97 -10.13
C VAL A 67 -6.05 -2.94 -10.57
#